data_AF-A0A7Z7FCR7-F1
#
_entry.id   AF-A0A7Z7FCR7-F1
#
_cell.length_a   1.000
_cell.length_b   1.000
_cell.length_c   1.000
_cell.angle_alpha   90.00
_cell.angle_beta   90.00
_cell.angle_gamma   90.00
#
_symmetry.space_group_name_H-M   'P 1'
#
loop_
_entity.id
_entity.type
_entity.pdbx_description
1 polymer ?
#
loop_
_entity_poly.entity_id
_entity_poly.type
_entity_poly.pdbx_seq_one_letter_code
_entity_poly.pdbx_strand_id
1 'polypeptide(L)' 'MSDEYNEYGIRQIGEKIHLANTAVTISEKKKDDGSTVKWLQLSKFNKKMNKWENFTLFGSDLEVLSAKLPSILESIKS' A
#
# COMPACT_ATOMS: atom_id res chain seq x y z
N MET A 1 1.95 -7.28 -15.33
CA MET A 1 2.25 -7.47 -13.90
C MET A 1 2.26 -8.97 -13.67
N SER A 2 3.25 -9.51 -12.97
CA SER A 2 3.31 -10.96 -12.75
C SER A 2 2.21 -11.33 -11.75
N ASP A 3 1.26 -12.16 -12.18
CA ASP A 3 0.21 -12.72 -11.31
C ASP A 3 0.74 -13.71 -10.25
N GLU A 4 2.05 -13.93 -10.27
CA GLU A 4 2.79 -14.88 -9.44
C GLU A 4 3.22 -14.28 -8.10
N TYR A 5 3.17 -15.12 -7.07
CA TYR A 5 3.74 -14.80 -5.76
C TYR A 5 5.27 -14.87 -5.81
N ASN A 6 5.93 -13.94 -5.12
CA ASN A 6 7.36 -14.01 -4.90
C ASN A 6 7.75 -15.10 -3.89
N GLU A 7 9.04 -15.24 -3.61
CA GLU A 7 9.60 -16.22 -2.64
C GLU A 7 9.03 -16.08 -1.21
N TYR A 8 8.42 -14.93 -0.88
CA TYR A 8 7.79 -14.68 0.42
C TYR A 8 6.27 -14.91 0.39
N GLY A 9 5.73 -15.45 -0.70
CA GLY A 9 4.29 -15.66 -0.87
C GLY A 9 3.50 -14.36 -1.05
N ILE A 10 4.14 -13.29 -1.55
CA ILE A 10 3.52 -11.96 -1.74
C ILE A 10 3.43 -11.64 -3.23
N ARG A 11 2.29 -11.08 -3.66
CA ARG A 11 2.12 -10.52 -5.00
C ARG A 11 1.45 -9.15 -4.94
N GLN A 12 1.65 -8.35 -5.99
CA GLN A 12 0.84 -7.17 -6.22
C GLN A 12 -0.46 -7.56 -6.92
N ILE A 13 -1.59 -6.99 -6.49
CA ILE A 13 -2.89 -7.16 -7.15
C ILE A 13 -3.44 -5.80 -7.57
N GLY A 14 -4.15 -5.77 -8.70
CA GLY A 14 -4.76 -4.55 -9.22
C GLY A 14 -3.76 -3.53 -9.76
N GLU A 15 -4.25 -2.31 -9.98
CA GLU A 15 -3.48 -1.22 -10.56
C GLU A 15 -2.45 -0.63 -9.58
N LYS A 16 -1.28 -0.26 -10.11
CA LYS A 16 -0.30 0.55 -9.40
C LYS A 16 -0.55 2.02 -9.69
N ILE A 17 -0.89 2.79 -8.66
CA ILE A 17 -1.08 4.23 -8.77
C ILE A 17 0.27 4.91 -8.56
N HIS A 18 0.74 5.62 -9.59
CA HIS A 18 1.95 6.42 -9.52
C HIS A 18 1.62 7.85 -9.09
N LEU A 19 2.27 8.30 -8.01
CA LEU A 19 2.27 9.69 -7.55
C LEU A 19 3.67 10.27 -7.73
N ALA A 20 3.83 11.59 -7.62
CA ALA A 20 5.07 12.29 -8.00
C ALA A 20 6.37 11.67 -7.44
N ASN A 21 6.38 11.24 -6.17
CA ASN A 21 7.54 10.61 -5.54
C ASN A 21 7.19 9.32 -4.79
N THR A 22 5.99 8.79 -5.00
CA THR A 22 5.48 7.61 -4.28
C THR A 22 4.69 6.72 -5.22
N ALA A 23 4.55 5.45 -4.87
CA ALA A 23 3.63 4.55 -5.53
C ALA A 23 2.68 3.94 -4.51
N VAL A 24 1.42 3.77 -4.90
CA VAL A 24 0.42 3.08 -4.10
C VAL A 24 0.05 1.80 -4.83
N THR A 25 0.08 0.69 -4.12
CA THR A 25 -0.20 -0.65 -4.64
C THR A 25 -1.05 -1.42 -3.64
N ILE A 26 -1.84 -2.38 -4.11
CA ILE A 26 -2.46 -3.36 -3.23
C ILE A 26 -1.60 -4.62 -3.28
N SER A 27 -1.21 -5.12 -2.12
CA SER A 27 -0.43 -6.34 -1.98
C SER A 27 -1.28 -7.42 -1.35
N GLU A 28 -1.03 -8.67 -1.74
CA GLU A 28 -1.67 -9.85 -1.19
C GLU A 28 -0.60 -10.86 -0.77
N LYS A 29 -0.72 -11.40 0.44
CA LYS A 29 0.10 -12.52 0.92
C LYS A 29 -0.75 -13.75 1.12
N LYS A 30 -0.30 -14.89 0.58
CA LYS A 30 -0.84 -16.21 0.90
C LYS A 30 -0.21 -16.71 2.20
N LYS A 31 -1.03 -17.11 3.16
CA LYS A 31 -0.62 -17.69 4.44
C LYS A 31 -0.48 -19.21 4.34
N ASP A 32 0.17 -19.79 5.33
CA ASP A 32 0.42 -21.24 5.41
C ASP A 32 -0.88 -22.06 5.53
N ASP A 33 -1.92 -21.48 6.15
CA ASP A 33 -3.26 -22.06 6.26
C ASP A 33 -4.09 -21.99 4.96
N GLY A 34 -3.50 -21.47 3.87
CA GLY A 34 -4.14 -21.29 2.58
C GLY A 34 -5.00 -20.02 2.45
N SER A 35 -5.22 -19.28 3.53
CA SER A 35 -5.92 -18.00 3.50
C SER A 35 -5.04 -16.88 2.94
N THR A 36 -5.65 -15.74 2.61
CA THR A 36 -4.93 -14.55 2.11
C THR A 36 -5.14 -13.36 3.02
N VAL A 37 -4.11 -12.53 3.17
CA VAL A 37 -4.23 -11.17 3.73
C VAL A 37 -3.88 -10.14 2.67
N LYS A 38 -4.64 -9.05 2.62
CA LYS A 38 -4.46 -7.96 1.66
C LYS A 38 -4.19 -6.66 2.41
N TRP A 39 -3.36 -5.80 1.84
CA TRP A 39 -3.09 -4.48 2.39
C TRP A 39 -2.79 -3.46 1.29
N LEU A 40 -3.00 -2.18 1.60
CA LEU A 40 -2.51 -1.08 0.79
C LEU A 40 -1.05 -0.81 1.17
N GLN A 41 -0.18 -0.77 0.18
CA GLN A 41 1.23 -0.46 0.36
C GLN A 41 1.56 0.87 -0.34
N LEU A 42 2.09 1.81 0.43
CA LEU A 42 2.69 3.04 -0.07
C LEU A 42 4.21 2.88 -0.08
N SER A 43 4.81 3.01 -1.25
CA SER A 43 6.25 2.89 -1.45
C SER A 43 6.84 4.24 -1.83
N LYS A 44 7.90 4.66 -1.13
CA LYS A 44 8.68 5.86 -1.43
C LYS A 44 10.15 5.52 -1.55
N PHE A 45 10.82 6.01 -2.59
CA PHE A 45 12.27 5.83 -2.69
C PHE A 45 12.99 6.88 -1.83
N ASN A 46 13.73 6.43 -0.82
CA ASN A 46 14.58 7.29 -0.01
C ASN A 46 15.97 7.36 -0.64
N LYS A 47 16.24 8.47 -1.35
CA LYS A 47 17.52 8.73 -2.02
C LYS A 47 18.71 8.78 -1.06
N LYS A 48 18.53 9.29 0.18
CA LYS A 48 19.64 9.40 1.15
C LYS A 48 20.14 8.04 1.60
N MET A 49 19.24 7.08 1.70
CA MET A 49 19.54 5.71 2.13
C MET A 49 19.65 4.72 0.97
N ASN A 50 19.46 5.18 -0.28
CA ASN A 50 19.40 4.36 -1.49
C ASN A 50 18.48 3.12 -1.36
N LYS A 51 17.31 3.27 -0.75
CA LYS A 51 16.37 2.16 -0.51
C LYS A 51 14.91 2.60 -0.64
N TRP A 52 14.03 1.63 -0.92
CA TRP A 52 12.59 1.84 -0.85
C TRP A 52 12.10 1.73 0.61
N GLU A 53 11.32 2.71 1.04
CA GLU A 53 10.57 2.70 2.28
C GLU A 53 9.12 2.33 1.97
N ASN A 54 8.56 1.39 2.72
CA ASN A 54 7.20 0.90 2.53
C ASN A 54 6.39 1.16 3.79
N PHE A 55 5.21 1.75 3.61
CA PHE A 55 4.20 1.92 4.63
C PHE A 55 2.99 1.07 4.27
N THR A 56 2.47 0.36 5.26
CA THR A 56 1.38 -0.62 5.08
C THR A 56 0.16 -0.15 5.84
N LEU A 57 -1.01 -0.17 5.18
CA LEU A 57 -2.32 0.08 5.78
C LEU A 57 -3.22 -1.12 5.53
N PHE A 58 -3.86 -1.61 6.60
CA PHE A 58 -4.84 -2.69 6.51
C PHE A 58 -6.25 -2.13 6.32
N GLY A 59 -7.21 -3.01 6.03
CA GLY A 59 -8.60 -2.62 5.75
C GLY A 59 -9.20 -1.71 6.84
N SER A 60 -9.00 -2.04 8.11
CA SER A 60 -9.47 -1.23 9.24
C SER A 60 -8.89 0.19 9.26
N ASP A 61 -7.61 0.34 8.90
CA ASP A 61 -6.96 1.65 8.86
C ASP A 61 -7.53 2.48 7.71
N LEU A 62 -7.82 1.85 6.57
CA LEU A 62 -8.40 2.50 5.40
C LEU A 62 -9.84 2.98 5.66
N GLU A 63 -10.63 2.23 6.42
CA GLU A 63 -11.98 2.64 6.81
C GLU A 63 -11.94 3.92 7.66
N VAL A 64 -11.06 3.95 8.67
CA VAL A 64 -10.85 5.13 9.52
C VAL A 64 -10.35 6.31 8.70
N LEU A 65 -9.36 6.08 7.82
CA LEU A 65 -8.84 7.12 6.94
C LEU A 65 -9.92 7.65 6.00
N SER A 66 -10.73 6.78 5.38
CA SER A 66 -11.84 7.18 4.52
C SER A 66 -12.82 8.10 5.22
N ALA A 67 -13.15 7.82 6.49
CA ALA A 67 -14.03 8.66 7.29
C ALA A 67 -13.40 10.02 7.64
N LYS A 68 -12.07 10.07 7.81
CA LYS A 68 -11.33 11.29 8.21
C LYS A 68 -10.83 12.13 7.03
N LEU A 69 -10.67 11.53 5.85
CA LEU A 69 -10.10 12.16 4.66
C LEU A 69 -10.78 13.50 4.30
N PRO A 70 -12.12 13.65 4.31
CA PRO A 70 -12.76 14.93 4.02
C PRO A 70 -12.28 16.06 4.94
N SER A 71 -12.27 15.83 6.26
CA SER A 71 -11.82 16.82 7.25
C SER A 71 -10.33 17.14 7.11
N ILE A 72 -9.50 16.13 6.82
CA ILE A 72 -8.07 16.35 6.56
C ILE A 72 -7.89 17.24 5.32
N LEU A 73 -8.63 16.96 4.24
CA LEU A 73 -8.57 17.76 3.02
C LEU A 73 -9.03 19.20 3.23
N GLU A 74 -10.03 19.45 4.07
CA GLU A 74 -10.43 20.80 4.46
C GLU A 74 -9.28 21.53 5.17
N SER A 75 -8.65 20.88 6.16
CA SER A 75 -7.56 21.47 6.96
C SER A 75 -6.29 21.82 6.17
N ILE A 76 -6.05 21.16 5.03
CA ILE A 76 -4.87 21.41 4.17
C ILE A 76 -5.16 22.52 3.15
N LYS A 77 -6.43 22.78 2.84
CA LYS A 77 -6.84 23.83 1.88
C LYS A 77 -6.90 25.22 2.52
N SER A 78 -7.11 25.30 3.83
CA SER A 78 -7.06 26.53 4.64
C SER A 78 -5.64 26.98 4.93
#